data_AF-A0A1N7G910-F1
#
_entry.id   AF-A0A1N7G910-F1
#
_cell.length_a   1.000
_cell.length_b   1.000
_cell.length_c   1.000
_cell.angle_alpha   90.00
_cell.angle_beta   90.00
_cell.angle_gamma   90.00
#
_symmetry.space_group_name_H-M   'P 1'
#
loop_
_entity.id
_entity.type
_entity.pdbx_description
1 polymer ?
#
loop_
_entity_poly.entity_id
_entity_poly.type
_entity_poly.pdbx_seq_one_letter_code
_entity_poly.pdbx_strand_id
1 'polypeptide(L)' 'MSAELLAFGVSALALGIGVLVAARHLYPRLELPADAESSLELLTAMIAGILLLAGLGLVLLGLFG' A
#
# COMPACT_ATOMS: atom_id res chain seq x y z
N MET A 1 -3.54 -24.56 2.05
CA MET A 1 -3.54 -23.11 2.34
C MET A 1 -4.36 -22.92 3.61
N SER A 2 -3.72 -22.58 4.74
CA SER A 2 -4.42 -22.45 6.03
C SER A 2 -5.31 -21.22 6.01
N ALA A 3 -6.57 -21.38 6.43
CA ALA A 3 -7.57 -20.30 6.47
C ALA A 3 -7.07 -19.07 7.25
N GLU A 4 -6.18 -19.30 8.22
CA GLU A 4 -5.50 -18.29 9.04
C GLU A 4 -4.66 -17.30 8.22
N LEU A 5 -3.87 -17.77 7.25
CA LEU A 5 -3.07 -16.91 6.38
C LEU A 5 -3.94 -16.06 5.47
N LEU A 6 -5.05 -16.64 4.98
CA LEU A 6 -6.01 -15.93 4.13
C LEU A 6 -6.72 -14.84 4.96
N ALA A 7 -7.15 -15.16 6.17
CA ALA A 7 -7.74 -14.21 7.11
C ALA A 7 -6.76 -13.07 7.49
N PHE A 8 -5.48 -13.38 7.68
CA PHE A 8 -4.45 -12.38 7.94
C PHE A 8 -4.21 -11.47 6.72
N GLY A 9 -4.14 -12.03 5.51
CA GLY A 9 -3.99 -11.25 4.29
C GLY A 9 -5.15 -10.28 4.07
N VAL A 10 -6.39 -10.75 4.25
CA VAL A 10 -7.60 -9.93 4.11
C VAL A 10 -7.67 -8.85 5.19
N SER A 11 -7.32 -9.15 6.45
CA SER A 11 -7.36 -8.17 7.53
C SER A 11 -6.29 -7.09 7.37
N ALA A 12 -5.07 -7.45 6.94
CA ALA A 12 -4.02 -6.50 6.62
C ALA A 12 -4.44 -5.54 5.49
N LEU A 13 -5.08 -6.06 4.44
CA LEU A 13 -5.62 -5.26 3.34
C LEU A 13 -6.73 -4.31 3.81
N ALA A 14 -7.68 -4.83 4.60
CA ALA A 14 -8.77 -4.03 5.15
C ALA A 14 -8.27 -2.90 6.07
N LEU A 15 -7.27 -3.20 6.91
CA LEU A 15 -6.65 -2.19 7.77
C LEU A 15 -5.91 -1.13 6.96
N GLY A 16 -5.13 -1.52 5.94
CA GLY A 16 -4.43 -0.58 5.07
C GLY A 16 -5.40 0.38 4.36
N ILE A 17 -6.49 -0.16 3.79
CA ILE A 17 -7.54 0.65 3.16
C ILE A 17 -8.21 1.56 4.20
N GLY A 18 -8.56 1.04 5.38
CA GLY A 18 -9.19 1.80 6.44
C GLY A 18 -8.35 3.00 6.89
N VAL A 19 -7.03 2.81 7.06
CA VAL A 19 -6.10 3.88 7.40
C VAL A 19 -6.04 4.94 6.30
N LEU A 20 -5.96 4.54 5.02
CA LEU A 20 -5.94 5.47 3.88
C LEU A 20 -7.22 6.31 3.80
N VAL A 21 -8.38 5.66 3.97
CA VAL A 21 -9.68 6.35 3.98
C VAL A 21 -9.79 7.30 5.16
N ALA A 22 -9.36 6.87 6.36
CA ALA A 22 -9.35 7.73 7.54
C ALA A 22 -8.43 8.94 7.36
N ALA A 23 -7.23 8.74 6.82
CA ALA A 23 -6.28 9.82 6.52
C ALA A 23 -6.89 10.83 5.52
N ARG A 24 -7.55 10.34 4.46
CA ARG A 24 -8.23 11.21 3.48
C ARG A 24 -9.38 12.00 4.10
N HIS A 25 -10.07 11.44 5.10
CA HIS A 25 -11.16 12.12 5.78
C HIS A 25 -10.68 13.15 6.81
N LEU A 26 -9.58 12.87 7.53
CA LEU A 26 -8.99 13.80 8.50
C LEU A 26 -8.26 14.97 7.83
N TYR A 27 -7.69 14.76 6.64
CA TYR A 27 -6.98 15.78 5.87
C TYR A 27 -7.64 16.02 4.51
N PRO A 28 -8.89 16.53 4.48
CA PRO A 28 -9.70 16.60 3.26
C PRO A 28 -9.21 17.64 2.23
N ARG A 29 -8.38 18.60 2.64
CA ARG A 29 -7.76 19.61 1.77
C ARG A 29 -6.36 19.94 2.27
N LEU A 30 -5.40 19.11 1.93
CA LEU A 30 -4.01 19.56 1.88
C LEU A 30 -3.92 20.47 0.65
N GLU A 31 -3.97 21.79 0.84
CA GLU A 31 -3.57 22.75 -0.19
C GLU A 31 -2.09 22.53 -0.44
N LEU A 32 -1.79 21.63 -1.38
CA LEU A 32 -0.44 21.30 -1.77
C LEU A 32 -0.01 22.32 -2.82
N PRO A 33 1.13 22.99 -2.62
CA PRO A 33 1.72 23.78 -3.68
C PRO A 33 2.09 22.82 -4.83
N ALA A 34 1.93 23.30 -6.08
CA ALA A 34 1.98 22.44 -7.28
C ALA A 34 3.31 21.69 -7.47
N ASP A 35 4.39 22.21 -6.89
CA ASP A 35 5.71 21.58 -6.83
C ASP A 35 5.77 20.39 -5.86
N ALA A 36 5.04 20.44 -4.74
CA ALA A 36 4.96 19.35 -3.78
C ALA A 36 4.11 18.18 -4.27
N GLU A 37 3.06 18.45 -5.07
CA GLU A 37 2.17 17.43 -5.62
C GLU A 37 2.92 16.41 -6.49
N SER A 38 3.70 16.88 -7.46
CA SER A 38 4.50 16.03 -8.35
C SER A 38 5.53 15.18 -7.59
N SER A 39 6.16 15.76 -6.56
CA SER A 39 7.12 15.05 -5.71
C SER A 39 6.45 13.94 -4.90
N LEU A 40 5.26 14.22 -4.34
CA LEU A 40 4.47 13.24 -3.60
C LEU A 40 3.96 12.11 -4.50
N GLU A 41 3.52 12.41 -5.72
CA GLU A 41 3.12 11.39 -6.70
C GLU A 41 4.29 10.47 -7.05
N LEU A 42 5.48 11.05 -7.34
CA LEU A 42 6.68 10.28 -7.64
C LEU A 42 7.07 9.38 -6.46
N LEU A 43 7.09 9.92 -5.24
CA LEU A 43 7.40 9.16 -4.03
C LEU A 43 6.40 8.02 -3.83
N THR A 44 5.11 8.30 -4.00
CA THR A 44 4.04 7.30 -3.86
C THR A 44 4.18 6.20 -4.91
N ALA A 45 4.45 6.56 -6.16
CA ALA A 45 4.69 5.62 -7.23
C ALA A 45 5.93 4.74 -6.94
N MET A 46 6.99 5.32 -6.40
CA MET A 46 8.21 4.58 -6.03
C MET A 46 7.94 3.60 -4.88
N ILE A 47 7.24 4.05 -3.83
CA ILE A 47 6.84 3.18 -2.70
C ILE A 47 5.94 2.05 -3.19
N ALA A 48 4.92 2.36 -4.01
CA ALA A 48 4.02 1.37 -4.57
C ALA A 48 4.77 0.35 -5.44
N GLY A 49 5.71 0.80 -6.27
CA GLY A 49 6.58 -0.05 -7.08
C GLY A 49 7.42 -1.00 -6.24
N ILE A 50 8.07 -0.49 -5.18
CA ILE A 50 8.89 -1.31 -4.26
C ILE A 50 8.01 -2.34 -3.54
N LEU A 51 6.87 -1.94 -3.01
CA LEU A 51 5.93 -2.83 -2.33
C LEU A 51 5.41 -3.94 -3.26
N LEU A 52 5.12 -3.58 -4.52
CA LEU A 52 4.67 -4.53 -5.53
C LEU A 52 5.78 -5.53 -5.86
N LEU A 53 7.01 -5.06 -6.08
CA LEU A 53 8.17 -5.94 -6.33
C LEU A 53 8.48 -6.84 -5.14
N ALA A 54 8.41 -6.32 -3.92
CA ALA A 54 8.61 -7.10 -2.71
C ALA A 54 7.54 -8.19 -2.55
N GLY A 55 6.26 -7.83 -2.74
CA GLY A 55 5.15 -8.78 -2.72
C GLY A 55 5.31 -9.86 -3.80
N LEU A 56 5.68 -9.47 -5.02
CA LEU A 56 5.95 -10.41 -6.10
C LEU A 56 7.12 -11.36 -5.76
N GLY A 57 8.18 -10.82 -5.15
CA GLY A 57 9.32 -11.60 -4.67
C GLY A 57 8.92 -12.63 -3.62
N LEU A 58 8.06 -12.27 -2.66
CA LEU A 58 7.52 -13.21 -1.67
C LEU A 58 6.66 -14.30 -2.31
N VAL A 59 5.84 -13.96 -3.30
CA VAL A 59 5.05 -14.94 -4.06
C VAL A 59 5.96 -15.91 -4.82
N LEU A 60 6.96 -15.39 -5.53
CA LEU A 60 7.93 -16.21 -6.26
C LEU A 60 8.70 -17.14 -5.31
N LEU A 61 9.15 -16.64 -4.16
CA LEU A 61 9.82 -17.45 -3.15
C LEU A 61 8.92 -18.58 -2.64
N GLY A 62 7.62 -18.31 -2.42
CA GLY A 62 6.67 -19.34 -2.01
C GLY A 62 6.32 -20.37 -3.08
N LEU A 63 6.53 -20.06 -4.37
CA LEU A 63 6.28 -20.97 -5.49
C LEU A 63 7.50 -21.85 -5.84
N PHE A 64 8.70 -21.31 -5.70
CA PHE A 64 9.95 -21.92 -6.17
C PHE A 64 10.95 -22.27 -5.06
N GLY A 65 10.69 -21.85 -3.82
CA GLY A 65 11.53 -22.09 -2.65
C GLY A 65 11.01 -23.19 -1.72
#